data_AF-A0A7Y5SEH0-F1
#
_entry.id   AF-A0A7Y5SEH0-F1
#
_cell.length_a   1.000
_cell.length_b   1.000
_cell.length_c   1.000
_cell.angle_alpha   90.00
_cell.angle_beta   90.00
_cell.angle_gamma   90.00
#
_symmetry.space_group_name_H-M   'P 1'
#
loop_
_entity.id
_entity.type
_entity.pdbx_description
1 polymer ?
#
loop_
_entity_poly.entity_id
_entity_poly.type
_entity_poly.pdbx_seq_one_letter_code
_entity_poly.pdbx_strand_id
1 'polypeptide(L)'
;MLANETITIYVEITDPSRVEPFKASFSRRVRAPDADRGGSELGKRKPPTVHGFGDRQLPSGLALPDIYAVRREQWSEHGFDRESALKVMRDRETTAFFVNVDNVYLASELRQRPESRSLAEAKFKYGLVLFGLAMLRADDEQDEVKGASGDRPERDCDADIQRFSRALAPILLPMIDGLSDLADDFGRTDEAEIADTG
;
A
#
# COMPACT_ATOMS: atom_id res chain seq x y z
N MET A 1 3.86 31.50 22.99
CA MET A 1 3.75 30.20 22.29
C MET A 1 5.15 29.74 21.94
N LEU A 2 5.59 28.61 22.48
CA LEU A 2 6.97 28.12 22.40
C LEU A 2 7.22 27.51 21.00
N ALA A 3 7.64 28.33 20.04
CA ALA A 3 8.08 27.86 18.74
C ALA A 3 9.45 27.17 18.86
N ASN A 4 9.65 26.05 18.17
CA ASN A 4 10.89 25.25 18.11
C ASN A 4 11.30 24.52 19.40
N GLU A 5 10.33 24.17 20.25
CA GLU A 5 10.58 23.34 21.42
C GLU A 5 10.83 21.88 21.00
N THR A 6 11.90 21.28 21.53
CA THR A 6 12.18 19.84 21.40
C THR A 6 11.97 19.19 22.76
N ILE A 7 10.98 18.30 22.84
CA ILE A 7 10.70 17.51 24.04
C ILE A 7 11.34 16.15 23.84
N THR A 8 12.28 15.79 24.71
CA THR A 8 12.89 14.45 24.72
C THR A 8 12.29 13.63 25.84
N ILE A 9 11.77 12.45 25.50
CA ILE A 9 11.18 11.50 26.43
C ILE A 9 12.14 10.33 26.58
N TYR A 10 12.40 9.95 27.83
CA TYR A 10 13.18 8.77 28.19
C TYR A 10 12.25 7.74 28.84
N VAL A 11 12.30 6.51 28.35
CA VAL A 11 11.54 5.37 28.85
C VAL A 11 12.53 4.34 29.37
N GLU A 12 12.37 3.95 30.63
CA GLU A 12 13.16 2.90 31.26
C GLU A 12 12.20 1.80 31.74
N ILE A 13 12.45 0.57 31.29
CA ILE A 13 11.67 -0.61 31.67
C ILE A 13 12.56 -1.52 32.50
N THR A 14 12.26 -1.61 33.80
CA THR A 14 12.94 -2.49 34.77
C THR A 14 12.12 -3.75 35.00
N ASP A 15 12.78 -4.89 35.09
CA ASP A 15 12.16 -6.19 35.39
C ASP A 15 13.00 -6.93 36.45
N PRO A 16 12.40 -7.56 37.48
CA PRO A 16 13.14 -8.20 38.57
C PRO A 16 14.03 -9.37 38.12
N SER A 17 13.78 -9.96 36.94
CA SER A 17 14.58 -11.06 36.39
C SER A 17 15.80 -10.58 35.60
N ARG A 18 15.96 -9.26 35.40
CA ARG A 18 17.03 -8.68 34.58
C ARG A 18 17.93 -7.76 35.41
N VAL A 19 19.24 -7.94 35.25
CA VAL A 19 20.27 -7.10 35.90
C VAL A 19 20.34 -5.72 35.27
N GLU A 20 20.07 -5.61 33.96
CA GLU A 20 20.10 -4.33 33.22
C GLU A 20 18.72 -3.99 32.62
N PRO A 21 18.20 -2.77 32.84
CA PRO A 21 16.91 -2.33 32.31
C PRO A 21 16.98 -1.90 30.84
N PHE A 22 15.85 -2.02 30.15
CA PHE A 22 15.73 -1.51 28.78
C PHE A 22 15.52 0.00 28.79
N LYS A 23 16.30 0.71 27.97
CA LYS A 23 16.24 2.17 27.86
C LYS A 23 15.92 2.56 26.42
N ALA A 24 14.87 3.35 26.24
CA ALA A 24 14.50 3.95 24.98
C ALA A 24 14.40 5.47 25.15
N SER A 25 14.78 6.23 24.12
CA SER A 25 14.52 7.66 24.08
C SER A 25 14.05 8.08 22.70
N PHE A 26 13.10 9.01 22.68
CA PHE A 26 12.63 9.63 21.46
C PHE A 26 12.33 11.11 21.71
N SER A 27 12.38 11.92 20.66
CA SER A 27 12.12 13.35 20.78
C SER A 27 11.02 13.81 19.82
N ARG A 28 10.17 14.71 20.31
CA ARG A 28 9.17 15.42 19.52
C ARG A 28 9.61 16.87 19.35
N ARG A 29 9.84 17.29 18.10
CA ARG A 29 10.11 18.69 17.76
C ARG A 29 8.84 19.37 17.29
N VAL A 30 8.40 20.40 17.99
CA VAL A 30 7.26 21.22 17.57
C VAL A 30 7.75 22.34 16.65
N ARG A 31 7.34 22.30 15.37
CA ARG A 31 7.62 23.40 14.43
C ARG A 31 6.58 24.49 14.57
N ALA A 32 6.99 25.74 14.34
CA ALA A 32 6.03 26.84 14.20
C ALA A 32 5.07 26.54 13.04
N PRO A 33 3.82 27.06 13.08
CA PRO A 33 2.95 27.07 11.92
C PRO A 33 3.68 27.77 10.77
N ASP A 34 3.62 27.20 9.56
CA ASP A 34 4.12 27.89 8.38
C ASP A 34 3.38 29.23 8.25
N ALA A 35 4.12 30.32 8.01
CA ALA A 35 3.50 31.61 7.78
C ALA A 35 2.53 31.50 6.59
N ASP A 36 1.27 31.88 6.81
CA ASP A 36 0.28 31.99 5.73
C ASP A 36 0.90 32.85 4.63
N ARG A 37 1.21 32.22 3.49
CA ARG A 37 1.55 32.95 2.28
C ARG A 37 0.28 33.67 1.86
N GLY A 38 0.25 34.97 2.14
CA GLY A 38 -0.80 35.89 1.71
C GLY A 38 -1.18 35.66 0.25
N GLY A 39 -2.48 35.65 0.00
CA GLY A 39 -3.03 35.34 -1.32
C GLY A 39 -2.54 36.29 -2.41
N SER A 40 -2.21 35.72 -3.56
CA SER A 40 -2.31 36.42 -4.83
C SER A 40 -3.36 35.71 -5.70
N GLU A 41 -4.31 36.54 -6.17
CA GLU A 41 -5.18 36.37 -7.33
C GLU A 41 -5.72 34.96 -7.66
N LEU A 42 -6.97 34.72 -7.23
CA LEU A 42 -8.01 33.89 -7.86
C LEU A 42 -7.56 32.94 -8.99
N GLY A 43 -6.68 31.99 -8.67
CA GLY A 43 -6.49 30.78 -9.45
C GLY A 43 -7.74 29.92 -9.26
N LYS A 44 -8.66 29.93 -10.23
CA LYS A 44 -9.81 29.03 -10.25
C LYS A 44 -9.33 27.62 -9.89
N ARG A 45 -9.85 27.06 -8.79
CA ARG A 45 -9.63 25.67 -8.41
C ARG A 45 -10.05 24.82 -9.61
N LYS A 46 -9.10 24.12 -10.25
CA LYS A 46 -9.43 23.20 -11.33
C LYS A 46 -10.34 22.12 -10.74
N PRO A 47 -11.52 21.87 -11.30
CA PRO A 47 -12.37 20.79 -10.82
C PRO A 47 -11.63 19.45 -10.96
N PRO A 48 -11.92 18.47 -10.09
CA PRO A 48 -11.32 17.15 -10.20
C PRO A 48 -11.65 16.55 -11.58
N THR A 49 -10.64 16.07 -12.29
CA THR A 49 -10.82 15.41 -13.59
C THR A 49 -11.54 14.09 -13.38
N VAL A 50 -12.69 13.94 -14.07
CA VAL A 50 -13.54 12.74 -13.99
C VAL A 50 -12.92 11.56 -14.76
N HIS A 51 -12.03 11.83 -15.73
CA HIS A 51 -11.18 10.86 -16.43
C HIS A 51 -9.81 11.52 -16.73
N GLY A 52 -8.70 10.84 -16.43
CA GLY A 52 -7.38 11.15 -16.99
C GLY A 52 -6.34 11.79 -16.04
N PHE A 53 -5.14 11.20 -16.13
CA PHE A 53 -3.79 11.62 -15.73
C PHE A 53 -3.62 13.00 -15.08
N GLY A 54 -3.05 13.01 -13.87
CA GLY A 54 -2.62 14.23 -13.19
C GLY A 54 -1.56 13.93 -12.13
N ASP A 55 -0.48 14.70 -12.15
CA ASP A 55 0.60 14.71 -11.16
C ASP A 55 0.05 15.12 -9.79
N ARG A 56 -0.21 14.11 -8.95
CA ARG A 56 -0.47 14.34 -7.53
C ARG A 56 0.87 14.31 -6.80
N GLN A 57 1.39 15.48 -6.41
CA GLN A 57 2.51 15.54 -5.47
C GLN A 57 2.05 15.08 -4.08
N LEU A 58 2.38 13.83 -3.74
CA LEU A 58 2.27 13.26 -2.40
C LEU A 58 3.60 13.46 -1.63
N PRO A 59 3.58 13.54 -0.28
CA PRO A 59 4.79 13.74 0.53
C PRO A 59 5.85 12.65 0.31
N SER A 60 7.11 13.08 0.26
CA SER A 60 8.31 12.36 -0.16
C SER A 60 8.87 11.34 0.85
N GLY A 61 8.04 10.38 1.28
CA GLY A 61 8.49 9.23 2.08
C GLY A 61 8.33 7.88 1.39
N LEU A 62 7.24 7.71 0.64
CA LEU A 62 6.86 6.53 -0.14
C LEU A 62 5.88 7.06 -1.20
N ALA A 63 6.39 7.65 -2.28
CA ALA A 63 5.51 7.98 -3.39
C ALA A 63 4.96 6.65 -3.92
N LEU A 64 3.65 6.42 -3.76
CA LEU A 64 3.00 5.28 -4.39
C LEU A 64 3.26 5.38 -5.90
N PRO A 65 3.56 4.26 -6.58
CA PRO A 65 3.74 4.28 -8.02
C PRO A 65 2.46 4.73 -8.71
N ASP A 66 2.53 5.03 -10.00
CA ASP A 66 1.35 5.38 -10.77
C ASP A 66 0.42 4.16 -10.88
N ILE A 67 -0.75 4.23 -10.23
CA ILE A 67 -1.73 3.15 -10.20
C ILE A 67 -2.96 3.55 -11.01
N TYR A 68 -3.23 2.79 -12.06
CA TYR A 68 -4.36 2.96 -12.97
C TYR A 68 -5.40 1.87 -12.74
N ALA A 69 -6.64 2.27 -12.45
CA ALA A 69 -7.78 1.37 -12.42
C ALA A 69 -8.25 1.12 -13.86
N VAL A 70 -8.15 -0.11 -14.32
CA VAL A 70 -8.59 -0.57 -15.64
C VAL A 70 -9.99 -1.14 -15.53
N ARG A 71 -10.91 -0.56 -16.29
CA ARG A 71 -12.29 -1.05 -16.42
C ARG A 71 -12.48 -1.90 -17.66
N ARG A 72 -13.61 -2.59 -17.74
CA ARG A 72 -13.94 -3.52 -18.82
C ARG A 72 -13.79 -2.91 -20.22
N GLU A 73 -14.12 -1.63 -20.38
CA GLU A 73 -14.03 -0.91 -21.65
C GLU A 73 -12.58 -0.79 -22.14
N GLN A 74 -11.62 -0.81 -21.23
CA GLN A 74 -10.19 -0.62 -21.49
C GLN A 74 -9.44 -1.96 -21.59
N TRP A 75 -10.12 -3.10 -21.43
CA TRP A 75 -9.47 -4.41 -21.43
C TRP A 75 -8.76 -4.74 -22.73
N SER A 76 -9.37 -4.42 -23.87
CA SER A 76 -8.77 -4.69 -25.19
C SER A 76 -7.48 -3.90 -25.42
N GLU A 77 -7.37 -2.70 -24.87
CA GLU A 77 -6.19 -1.84 -25.02
C GLU A 77 -5.01 -2.38 -24.18
N HIS A 78 -5.31 -2.85 -22.97
CA HIS A 78 -4.29 -3.27 -22.02
C HIS A 78 -4.01 -4.78 -22.02
N GLY A 79 -4.78 -5.57 -22.78
CA GLY A 79 -4.68 -7.03 -22.82
C GLY A 79 -5.22 -7.71 -21.55
N PHE A 80 -6.23 -7.10 -20.91
CA PHE A 80 -6.93 -7.72 -19.79
C PHE A 80 -8.04 -8.65 -20.28
N ASP A 81 -8.35 -9.63 -19.45
CA ASP A 81 -9.60 -10.38 -19.50
C ASP A 81 -10.26 -10.33 -18.11
N ARG A 82 -11.35 -11.08 -17.93
CA ARG A 82 -12.10 -11.10 -16.67
C ARG A 82 -11.30 -11.62 -15.47
N GLU A 83 -10.21 -12.36 -15.68
CA GLU A 83 -9.40 -13.02 -14.64
C GLU A 83 -8.05 -12.32 -14.43
N SER A 84 -7.54 -11.60 -15.43
CA SER A 84 -6.37 -10.74 -15.30
C SER A 84 -6.56 -9.75 -14.15
N ALA A 85 -5.57 -9.66 -13.26
CA ALA A 85 -5.66 -8.91 -12.00
C ALA A 85 -4.76 -7.67 -11.99
N LEU A 86 -3.45 -7.87 -12.14
CA LEU A 86 -2.46 -6.81 -12.19
C LEU A 86 -1.59 -6.94 -13.43
N LYS A 87 -1.23 -5.82 -14.03
CA LYS A 87 -0.17 -5.72 -15.04
C LYS A 87 0.76 -4.57 -14.67
N VAL A 88 2.05 -4.79 -14.84
CA VAL A 88 3.08 -3.77 -14.63
C VAL A 88 3.64 -3.37 -15.98
N MET A 89 3.82 -2.07 -16.19
CA MET A 89 4.54 -1.55 -17.35
C MET A 89 5.66 -0.65 -16.84
N ARG A 90 6.90 -1.03 -17.20
CA ARG A 90 8.11 -0.29 -16.88
C ARG A 90 8.58 0.47 -18.11
N ASP A 91 8.83 1.76 -17.94
CA ASP A 91 9.66 2.56 -18.84
C ASP A 91 10.99 2.87 -18.12
N ARG A 92 11.92 3.57 -18.78
CA ARG A 92 13.27 3.86 -18.24
C ARG A 92 13.28 4.58 -16.90
N GLU A 93 12.23 5.36 -16.60
CA GLU A 93 12.17 6.20 -15.39
C GLU A 93 10.91 5.96 -14.55
N THR A 94 9.90 5.26 -15.09
CA THR A 94 8.60 5.15 -14.44
C THR A 94 8.10 3.72 -14.44
N THR A 95 7.42 3.35 -13.35
CA THR A 95 6.73 2.07 -13.21
C THR A 95 5.25 2.35 -12.97
N ALA A 96 4.42 1.86 -13.88
CA ALA A 96 2.98 2.01 -13.84
C ALA A 96 2.29 0.66 -13.56
N PHE A 97 1.31 0.68 -12.66
CA PHE A 97 0.54 -0.47 -12.24
C PHE A 97 -0.89 -0.35 -12.76
N PHE A 98 -1.34 -1.35 -13.51
CA PHE A 98 -2.68 -1.42 -14.09
C PHE A 98 -3.45 -2.51 -13.35
N VAL A 99 -4.51 -2.11 -12.63
CA VAL A 99 -5.32 -3.03 -11.82
C VAL A 99 -6.69 -3.19 -12.46
N ASN A 100 -7.10 -4.41 -12.75
CA ASN A 100 -8.44 -4.70 -13.22
C ASN A 100 -9.46 -4.58 -12.07
N VAL A 101 -10.18 -3.46 -12.03
CA VAL A 101 -11.22 -3.23 -11.01
C VAL A 101 -12.56 -3.89 -11.38
N ASP A 102 -12.70 -4.37 -12.61
CA ASP A 102 -13.85 -5.18 -13.06
C ASP A 102 -13.53 -6.68 -13.10
N ASN A 103 -12.55 -7.11 -12.29
CA ASN A 103 -12.14 -8.50 -12.18
C ASN A 103 -13.30 -9.38 -11.65
N VAL A 104 -13.46 -10.58 -12.21
CA VAL A 104 -14.56 -11.50 -11.88
C VAL A 104 -14.59 -11.89 -10.40
N TYR A 105 -13.42 -12.01 -9.76
CA TYR A 105 -13.29 -12.39 -8.36
C TYR A 105 -13.65 -11.23 -7.43
N LEU A 106 -13.20 -10.01 -7.74
CA LEU A 106 -13.66 -8.81 -7.03
C LEU A 106 -15.18 -8.64 -7.17
N ALA A 107 -15.72 -8.84 -8.38
CA ALA A 107 -17.15 -8.78 -8.63
C ALA A 107 -17.95 -9.83 -7.84
N SER A 108 -17.40 -11.03 -7.61
CA SER A 108 -18.01 -12.04 -6.72
C SER A 108 -18.14 -11.50 -5.30
N GLU A 109 -17.09 -10.92 -4.74
CA GLU A 109 -17.11 -10.50 -3.32
C GLU A 109 -18.01 -9.30 -3.11
N LEU A 110 -18.04 -8.38 -4.09
CA LEU A 110 -18.96 -7.26 -4.07
C LEU A 110 -20.44 -7.66 -4.16
N ARG A 111 -20.76 -8.83 -4.74
CA ARG A 111 -22.14 -9.35 -4.72
C ARG A 111 -22.52 -9.92 -3.37
N GLN A 112 -21.55 -10.48 -2.63
CA GLN A 112 -21.79 -11.03 -1.31
C GLN A 112 -21.87 -9.93 -0.23
N ARG A 113 -21.12 -8.83 -0.39
CA ARG A 113 -20.96 -7.75 0.62
C ARG A 113 -21.00 -6.34 0.00
N PRO A 114 -22.13 -5.91 -0.59
CA PRO A 114 -22.23 -4.67 -1.37
C PRO A 114 -21.92 -3.38 -0.58
N GLU A 115 -22.18 -3.37 0.73
CA GLU A 115 -21.94 -2.24 1.64
C GLU A 115 -20.45 -1.87 1.77
N SER A 116 -19.55 -2.78 1.41
CA SER A 116 -18.10 -2.64 1.56
C SER A 116 -17.38 -2.27 0.25
N ARG A 117 -18.11 -1.87 -0.81
CA ARG A 117 -17.54 -1.74 -2.15
C ARG A 117 -16.24 -0.94 -2.23
N SER A 118 -16.22 0.27 -1.68
CA SER A 118 -15.04 1.13 -1.72
C SER A 118 -13.85 0.52 -0.97
N LEU A 119 -14.13 -0.16 0.15
CA LEU A 119 -13.11 -0.84 0.95
C LEU A 119 -12.58 -2.09 0.24
N ALA A 120 -13.45 -2.93 -0.34
CA ALA A 120 -13.07 -4.12 -1.08
C ALA A 120 -12.26 -3.77 -2.34
N GLU A 121 -12.69 -2.77 -3.10
CA GLU A 121 -11.92 -2.26 -4.26
C GLU A 121 -10.55 -1.73 -3.82
N ALA A 122 -10.47 -1.01 -2.70
CA ALA A 122 -9.21 -0.53 -2.15
C ALA A 122 -8.29 -1.68 -1.69
N LYS A 123 -8.79 -2.63 -0.90
CA LYS A 123 -8.06 -3.83 -0.46
C LYS A 123 -7.51 -4.61 -1.65
N PHE A 124 -8.34 -4.85 -2.66
CA PHE A 124 -7.94 -5.54 -3.88
C PHE A 124 -6.85 -4.78 -4.63
N LYS A 125 -7.06 -3.49 -4.89
CA LYS A 125 -6.11 -2.65 -5.64
C LYS A 125 -4.76 -2.51 -4.94
N TYR A 126 -4.76 -2.11 -3.68
CA TYR A 126 -3.50 -1.88 -2.97
C TYR A 126 -2.81 -3.18 -2.57
N GLY A 127 -3.57 -4.24 -2.25
CA GLY A 127 -2.99 -5.56 -2.00
C GLY A 127 -2.23 -6.10 -3.22
N LEU A 128 -2.80 -5.98 -4.42
CA LEU A 128 -2.12 -6.35 -5.66
C LEU A 128 -0.90 -5.49 -5.94
N VAL A 129 -0.99 -4.16 -5.76
CA VAL A 129 0.16 -3.27 -6.00
C VAL A 129 1.30 -3.57 -5.04
N LEU A 130 1.02 -3.80 -3.76
CA LEU A 130 2.04 -4.22 -2.79
C LEU A 130 2.69 -5.54 -3.17
N PHE A 131 1.89 -6.52 -3.62
CA PHE A 131 2.41 -7.77 -4.17
C PHE A 131 3.35 -7.54 -5.36
N GLY A 132 2.94 -6.70 -6.33
CA GLY A 132 3.77 -6.37 -7.49
C GLY A 132 5.07 -5.66 -7.11
N LEU A 133 5.02 -4.70 -6.18
CA LEU A 133 6.22 -4.02 -5.66
C LEU A 133 7.20 -4.99 -4.99
N ALA A 134 6.69 -5.96 -4.23
CA ALA A 134 7.51 -6.99 -3.59
C ALA A 134 8.19 -7.89 -4.63
N MET A 135 7.47 -8.26 -5.70
CA MET A 135 8.02 -9.05 -6.81
C MET A 135 9.11 -8.30 -7.56
N LEU A 136 8.90 -7.02 -7.89
CA LEU A 136 9.92 -6.20 -8.56
C LEU A 136 11.18 -6.06 -7.71
N ARG A 137 11.03 -5.77 -6.41
CA ARG A 137 12.18 -5.70 -5.50
C ARG A 137 12.97 -7.01 -5.42
N ALA A 138 12.27 -8.14 -5.38
CA ALA A 138 12.91 -9.45 -5.33
C ALA A 138 13.65 -9.81 -6.63
N ASP A 139 13.24 -9.23 -7.76
CA ASP A 139 13.91 -9.35 -9.05
C ASP A 139 15.18 -8.48 -9.08
N ASP A 140 15.08 -7.21 -8.66
CA ASP A 140 16.20 -6.27 -8.55
C ASP A 140 17.33 -6.84 -7.65
N GLU A 141 16.98 -7.38 -6.48
CA GLU A 141 17.94 -8.00 -5.54
C GLU A 141 18.64 -9.23 -6.16
N GLN A 142 17.96 -9.95 -7.06
CA GLN A 142 18.56 -11.10 -7.74
C GLN A 142 19.54 -10.68 -8.84
N ASP A 143 19.28 -9.56 -9.52
CA ASP A 143 20.17 -9.06 -10.57
C ASP A 143 21.47 -8.49 -10.00
N GLU A 144 21.41 -7.84 -8.83
CA GLU A 144 22.62 -7.38 -8.11
C GLU A 144 23.54 -8.56 -7.72
N VAL A 145 22.98 -9.71 -7.35
CA VAL A 145 23.74 -10.92 -6.96
C VAL A 145 24.29 -11.68 -8.18
N LYS A 146 23.67 -11.55 -9.35
CA LYS A 146 23.98 -12.35 -10.56
C LYS A 146 25.03 -11.74 -11.49
N GLY A 147 25.59 -10.57 -11.18
CA GLY A 147 26.67 -9.92 -11.94
C GLY A 147 27.98 -10.72 -12.14
N ALA A 148 28.01 -12.02 -11.82
CA ALA A 148 29.17 -12.90 -11.94
C ALA A 148 28.93 -14.22 -12.71
N SER A 149 27.73 -14.52 -13.24
CA SER A 149 27.49 -15.81 -13.95
C SER A 149 26.39 -15.69 -15.01
N GLY A 150 26.77 -15.26 -16.21
CA GLY A 150 25.86 -15.11 -17.34
C GLY A 150 25.67 -16.42 -18.10
N ASP A 151 24.62 -17.18 -17.77
CA ASP A 151 23.99 -18.13 -18.71
C ASP A 151 22.60 -18.66 -18.26
N ARG A 152 21.71 -17.78 -17.79
CA ARG A 152 20.29 -18.15 -17.56
C ARG A 152 19.37 -17.28 -18.41
N PRO A 153 18.25 -17.84 -18.92
CA PRO A 153 17.27 -17.07 -19.67
C PRO A 153 16.77 -15.91 -18.81
N GLU A 154 16.73 -14.73 -19.43
CA GLU A 154 16.17 -13.51 -18.85
C GLU A 154 14.74 -13.80 -18.40
N ARG A 155 14.50 -13.65 -17.09
CA ARG A 155 13.19 -13.95 -16.50
C ARG A 155 12.32 -12.72 -16.68
N ASP A 156 11.18 -12.88 -17.34
CA ASP A 156 10.23 -11.78 -17.50
C ASP A 156 9.41 -11.60 -16.20
N CYS A 157 9.94 -10.78 -15.28
CA CYS A 157 9.31 -10.47 -14.00
C CYS A 157 7.90 -9.86 -14.20
N ASP A 158 7.69 -9.06 -15.24
CA ASP A 158 6.40 -8.43 -15.51
C ASP A 158 5.33 -9.47 -15.89
N ALA A 159 5.70 -10.45 -16.72
CA ALA A 159 4.85 -11.60 -17.05
C ALA A 159 4.57 -12.49 -15.82
N ASP A 160 5.58 -12.71 -14.97
CA ASP A 160 5.41 -13.46 -13.72
C ASP A 160 4.43 -12.75 -12.78
N ILE A 161 4.54 -11.42 -12.60
CA ILE A 161 3.60 -10.62 -11.81
C ILE A 161 2.17 -10.76 -12.36
N GLN A 162 1.99 -10.68 -13.68
CA GLN A 162 0.68 -10.85 -14.30
C GLN A 162 0.08 -12.24 -14.05
N ARG A 163 0.89 -13.28 -14.19
CA ARG A 163 0.47 -14.67 -13.97
C ARG A 163 0.14 -14.94 -12.51
N PHE A 164 0.98 -14.53 -11.57
CA PHE A 164 0.77 -14.78 -10.15
C PHE A 164 -0.35 -13.94 -9.57
N SER A 165 -0.47 -12.67 -9.97
CA SER A 165 -1.59 -11.82 -9.53
C SER A 165 -2.94 -12.37 -9.96
N ARG A 166 -3.05 -12.96 -11.17
CA ARG A 166 -4.25 -13.70 -11.61
C ARG A 166 -4.59 -14.84 -10.65
N ALA A 167 -3.61 -15.62 -10.23
CA ALA A 167 -3.81 -16.72 -9.30
C ALA A 167 -4.16 -16.24 -7.87
N LEU A 168 -3.63 -15.07 -7.47
CA LEU A 168 -3.85 -14.46 -6.16
C LEU A 168 -5.25 -13.83 -6.03
N ALA A 169 -5.79 -13.28 -7.12
CA ALA A 169 -7.07 -12.55 -7.14
C ALA A 169 -8.25 -13.25 -6.42
N PRO A 170 -8.54 -14.56 -6.63
CA PRO A 170 -9.65 -15.23 -5.95
C PRO A 170 -9.49 -15.36 -4.43
N ILE A 171 -8.26 -15.33 -3.92
CA ILE A 171 -7.97 -15.55 -2.50
C ILE A 171 -7.57 -14.27 -1.76
N LEU A 172 -7.24 -13.19 -2.49
CA LEU A 172 -6.71 -11.97 -1.91
C LEU A 172 -7.64 -11.34 -0.87
N LEU A 173 -8.92 -11.13 -1.22
CA LEU A 173 -9.89 -10.53 -0.31
C LEU A 173 -10.24 -11.46 0.86
N PRO A 174 -10.55 -12.76 0.65
CA PRO A 174 -10.73 -13.70 1.75
C PRO A 174 -9.57 -13.73 2.74
N MET A 175 -8.32 -13.67 2.25
CA MET A 175 -7.14 -13.65 3.11
C MET A 175 -7.03 -12.36 3.93
N ILE A 176 -7.28 -11.19 3.31
CA ILE A 176 -7.23 -9.90 4.01
C ILE A 176 -8.32 -9.84 5.09
N ASP A 177 -9.53 -10.29 4.77
CA ASP A 177 -10.64 -10.28 5.71
C ASP A 177 -10.38 -11.25 6.87
N GLY A 178 -9.89 -12.46 6.62
CA GLY A 178 -9.52 -13.40 7.68
C GLY A 178 -8.44 -12.88 8.63
N LEU A 179 -7.48 -12.09 8.13
CA LEU A 179 -6.48 -11.42 8.97
C LEU A 179 -7.06 -10.25 9.77
N SER A 180 -8.03 -9.52 9.20
CA SER A 180 -8.74 -8.44 9.89
C SER A 180 -9.56 -8.99 11.05
N ASP A 181 -10.31 -10.07 10.82
CA ASP A 181 -11.13 -10.73 11.83
C ASP A 181 -10.25 -11.25 12.99
N LEU A 182 -9.07 -11.79 12.67
CA LEU A 182 -8.09 -12.23 13.67
C LEU A 182 -7.52 -11.07 14.49
N ALA A 183 -7.23 -9.93 13.86
CA ALA A 183 -6.76 -8.73 14.56
C ALA A 183 -7.82 -8.18 15.53
N ASP A 184 -9.08 -8.22 15.13
CA ASP A 184 -10.21 -7.83 15.97
C ASP A 184 -10.36 -8.78 17.18
N ASP A 185 -10.11 -10.08 17.02
CA ASP A 185 -10.15 -11.07 18.11
C ASP A 185 -9.06 -10.80 19.18
N PHE A 186 -7.83 -10.51 18.75
CA PHE A 186 -6.76 -10.11 19.67
C PHE A 186 -7.12 -8.83 20.43
N GLY A 187 -7.70 -7.83 19.77
CA GLY A 187 -8.11 -6.58 20.42
C GLY A 187 -9.22 -6.77 21.46
N ARG A 188 -10.13 -7.74 21.27
CA ARG A 188 -11.23 -8.02 22.21
C ARG A 188 -10.79 -8.82 23.44
N THR A 189 -9.75 -9.63 23.30
CA THR A 189 -9.24 -10.45 24.40
C THR A 189 -8.56 -9.56 25.46
N ASP A 190 -7.87 -8.50 25.02
CA ASP A 190 -7.24 -7.50 25.91
C ASP A 190 -8.28 -6.70 26.72
N GLU A 191 -9.45 -6.38 26.15
CA GLU A 191 -10.51 -5.64 26.86
C GLU A 191 -11.24 -6.48 27.91
N ALA A 192 -11.40 -7.79 27.68
CA ALA A 192 -12.07 -8.70 28.60
C ALA A 192 -11.24 -8.98 29.86
N GLU A 193 -9.91 -9.06 29.74
CA GLU A 193 -9.01 -9.31 30.88
C GLU A 193 -8.92 -8.10 31.83
N ILE A 194 -9.06 -6.89 31.28
CA ILE A 194 -9.10 -5.65 32.08
C ILE A 194 -10.42 -5.52 32.86
N ALA A 195 -11.53 -6.02 32.33
CA ALA A 195 -12.85 -5.94 32.95
C ALA A 195 -13.06 -6.91 34.12
N ASP A 196 -12.32 -8.02 34.20
CA ASP A 196 -12.44 -9.03 35.27
C ASP A 196 -11.49 -8.77 36.47
N THR A 197 -10.69 -7.71 36.41
CA THR A 197 -9.76 -7.32 37.49
C THR A 197 -10.25 -6.10 38.31
N GLY A 198 -11.52 -5.70 38.14
CA GLY A 198 -12.13 -4.51 38.77
C GLY A 198 -13.11 -4.81 39.90
#